data_AF-A0A8S9NSC6-F1
#
_entry.id   AF-A0A8S9NSC6-F1
#
_cell.length_a   1.000
_cell.length_b   1.000
_cell.length_c   1.000
_cell.angle_alpha   90.00
_cell.angle_beta   90.00
_cell.angle_gamma   90.00
#
_symmetry.space_group_name_H-M   'P 1'
#
loop_
_entity.id
_entity.type
_entity.pdbx_description
1 polymer ?
#
loop_
_entity_poly.entity_id
_entity_poly.type
_entity_poly.pdbx_seq_one_letter_code
_entity_poly.pdbx_strand_id
1 'polypeptide(L)'
;MGKENQLETANCGVNDHGSPPVKNNEELAANPTNGEMLPWDFWRSLSGGGESRIDTLWMSEAGIVDAFFFAGPEPKDVVRQYASVTGTSAMPQLFATGYHQCRWNYKDEEDVAQVDSTFDEHDIPYDVLWLDIEHTDGKRYFTWDSALFPNPEEMQKKLDAKGRRMVTIVDPHIKRDDSYFLHKEATEMGYYVKDSSGKDFDGWCWPGSSSYIDMLSPEIREWWGGRFSYKNYVGSTPSLYIWNDMNEPSVFNGPEVTMPRDALHVGGVEHREVHNAYGYYFHMATSDGLVMRGEGKDRPFVLSRAIFPGTQRYGAIWTGDNTAEWEHLRVSIPMLLTLGLTGITFSGADIGGFFGNPEPELLVRWYQVGAYYPFFRGHAHHDTKRREPWLFGERNTELMRDAIHTRYTLLPYFYTLFREANVTGVPVLRPLWMEFPQDEATFSNDEAFMVGNGLLVQGVYTKGTTHASVYLPGKESWYDLRNGKTYVGGNTHKMDAPEESIPAFQRAGTIIPRKDRFRRSSFQMDNDPYTLVRTTSPLSKELNSIDELCDLTYNP
;
A
#
# COMPACT_ATOMS: atom_id res chain seq x y z
N MET A 1 -15.78 20.83 0.94
CA MET A 1 -16.25 19.81 -0.02
C MET A 1 -15.55 18.52 0.39
N GLY A 2 -16.15 17.74 1.30
CA GLY A 2 -15.67 16.41 1.63
C GLY A 2 -16.63 15.43 0.99
N LYS A 3 -16.22 14.80 -0.10
CA LYS A 3 -16.89 13.63 -0.65
C LYS A 3 -15.86 12.53 -0.58
N GLU A 4 -16.19 11.47 0.14
CA GLU A 4 -15.37 10.27 0.29
C GLU A 4 -15.16 9.65 -1.09
N ASN A 5 -13.96 9.82 -1.66
CA ASN A 5 -13.52 8.99 -2.77
C ASN A 5 -13.05 7.67 -2.16
N GLN A 6 -13.97 6.70 -2.06
CA GLN A 6 -13.65 5.34 -1.65
C GLN A 6 -12.93 4.61 -2.79
N LEU A 7 -12.07 3.66 -2.44
CA LEU A 7 -11.48 2.73 -3.41
C LEU A 7 -12.58 2.04 -4.22
N GLU A 8 -12.69 2.36 -5.51
CA GLU A 8 -13.51 1.59 -6.45
C GLU A 8 -12.74 0.33 -6.83
N THR A 9 -13.26 -0.84 -6.44
CA THR A 9 -12.64 -2.14 -6.74
C THR A 9 -13.60 -2.98 -7.58
N ALA A 10 -13.17 -3.44 -8.75
CA ALA A 10 -13.70 -4.71 -9.27
C ALA A 10 -12.95 -5.86 -8.62
N ASN A 11 -13.58 -6.48 -7.62
CA ASN A 11 -13.21 -7.85 -7.27
C ASN A 11 -13.74 -8.78 -8.38
N CYS A 12 -12.94 -9.03 -9.42
CA CYS A 12 -13.07 -10.29 -10.15
C CYS A 12 -12.34 -11.37 -9.33
N GLY A 13 -13.09 -12.02 -8.44
CA GLY A 13 -12.72 -13.29 -7.84
C GLY A 13 -11.67 -13.24 -6.72
N VAL A 14 -12.03 -12.70 -5.56
CA VAL A 14 -11.66 -13.26 -4.24
C VAL A 14 -12.90 -13.15 -3.36
N ASN A 15 -13.19 -14.23 -2.63
CA ASN A 15 -14.43 -14.49 -1.89
C ASN A 15 -14.95 -13.29 -1.07
N ASP A 16 -16.05 -12.70 -1.52
CA ASP A 16 -16.89 -11.74 -0.76
C ASP A 16 -18.36 -11.99 -1.11
N HIS A 17 -19.10 -12.75 -0.31
CA HIS A 17 -20.43 -13.23 -0.70
C HIS A 17 -21.50 -13.25 0.39
N GLY A 18 -22.64 -12.59 0.09
CA GLY A 18 -23.88 -12.62 0.87
C GLY A 18 -25.02 -13.41 0.21
N SER A 19 -26.12 -13.61 0.96
CA SER A 19 -27.39 -14.23 0.53
C SER A 19 -28.63 -13.41 1.03
N PRO A 20 -29.93 -13.74 0.71
CA PRO A 20 -30.88 -12.87 -0.02
C PRO A 20 -32.17 -12.54 0.81
N PRO A 21 -33.32 -12.12 0.21
CA PRO A 21 -33.61 -11.02 -0.71
C PRO A 21 -34.51 -9.96 -0.05
N VAL A 22 -34.27 -8.66 -0.27
CA VAL A 22 -35.30 -7.64 -0.02
C VAL A 22 -35.40 -6.72 -1.24
N LYS A 23 -36.59 -6.71 -1.83
CA LYS A 23 -37.04 -5.76 -2.84
C LYS A 23 -36.82 -4.34 -2.33
N ASN A 24 -36.03 -3.56 -3.04
CA ASN A 24 -36.31 -2.15 -3.36
C ASN A 24 -35.35 -1.71 -4.48
N ASN A 25 -35.92 -1.03 -5.47
CA ASN A 25 -35.20 -0.44 -6.60
C ASN A 25 -34.34 0.72 -6.10
N GLU A 26 -33.02 0.55 -6.10
CA GLU A 26 -32.00 1.61 -6.08
C GLU A 26 -30.64 0.89 -6.30
N GLU A 27 -30.09 0.96 -7.51
CA GLU A 27 -28.76 0.44 -7.84
C GLU A 27 -27.71 1.34 -7.19
N LEU A 28 -27.17 0.90 -6.05
CA LEU A 28 -26.08 1.53 -5.33
C LEU A 28 -24.78 0.76 -5.60
N ALA A 29 -23.77 1.50 -6.06
CA ALA A 29 -22.36 1.16 -5.91
C ALA A 29 -22.09 0.65 -4.49
N ALA A 30 -21.26 -0.39 -4.37
CA ALA A 30 -20.99 -1.09 -3.13
C ALA A 30 -20.36 -0.16 -2.08
N ASN A 31 -21.22 0.44 -1.27
CA ASN A 31 -20.90 1.16 -0.05
C ASN A 31 -20.56 0.11 1.03
N PRO A 32 -19.35 0.07 1.60
CA PRO A 32 -18.95 -0.95 2.58
C PRO A 32 -19.44 -0.61 3.99
N THR A 33 -20.62 -0.01 4.12
CA THR A 33 -21.14 0.45 5.43
C THR A 33 -22.33 -0.31 5.99
N ASN A 34 -22.85 -1.36 5.34
CA ASN A 34 -23.86 -2.24 5.98
C ASN A 34 -23.87 -3.65 5.37
N GLY A 35 -23.21 -4.60 6.03
CA GLY A 35 -23.33 -6.04 5.74
C GLY A 35 -22.00 -6.76 5.58
N GLU A 36 -21.20 -6.84 6.64
CA GLU A 36 -19.93 -7.58 6.66
C GLU A 36 -20.18 -9.10 6.66
N MET A 37 -19.87 -9.78 5.55
CA MET A 37 -19.61 -11.22 5.54
C MET A 37 -18.21 -11.40 4.98
N LEU A 38 -17.30 -11.76 5.86
CA LEU A 38 -15.86 -11.66 5.66
C LEU A 38 -15.29 -13.04 5.25
N PRO A 39 -14.04 -13.13 4.77
CA PRO A 39 -13.43 -14.37 4.24
C PRO A 39 -13.47 -15.61 5.16
N TRP A 40 -13.85 -15.44 6.43
CA TRP A 40 -13.91 -16.48 7.46
C TRP A 40 -15.09 -17.44 7.36
N ASP A 41 -16.22 -17.02 6.79
CA ASP A 41 -17.36 -17.92 6.68
C ASP A 41 -17.05 -19.10 5.72
N PHE A 42 -16.26 -18.85 4.67
CA PHE A 42 -15.76 -19.90 3.77
C PHE A 42 -14.95 -20.96 4.53
N TRP A 43 -14.03 -20.56 5.41
CA TRP A 43 -13.22 -21.50 6.18
C TRP A 43 -13.99 -22.19 7.30
N ARG A 44 -14.95 -21.51 7.94
CA ARG A 44 -15.89 -22.12 8.89
C ARG A 44 -16.72 -23.24 8.26
N SER A 45 -17.09 -23.08 6.98
CA SER A 45 -17.81 -24.13 6.24
C SER A 45 -16.97 -25.39 5.99
N LEU A 46 -15.64 -25.26 5.96
CA LEU A 46 -14.72 -26.38 5.75
C LEU A 46 -14.35 -27.09 7.07
N SER A 47 -14.43 -26.40 8.22
CA SER A 47 -14.02 -26.93 9.53
C SER A 47 -15.18 -27.43 10.42
N GLY A 48 -16.40 -26.93 10.22
CA GLY A 48 -17.58 -27.30 11.01
C GLY A 48 -18.28 -28.57 10.50
N GLY A 49 -18.47 -29.57 11.38
CA GLY A 49 -19.22 -30.81 11.11
C GLY A 49 -20.74 -30.66 10.93
N GLY A 50 -21.22 -29.56 10.36
CA GLY A 50 -22.60 -29.34 9.93
C GLY A 50 -22.59 -28.54 8.63
N GLU A 51 -23.46 -28.88 7.68
CA GLU A 51 -23.56 -28.27 6.35
C GLU A 51 -23.92 -26.77 6.42
N SER A 52 -22.96 -25.90 6.78
CA SER A 52 -23.10 -24.46 6.59
C SER A 52 -22.75 -24.15 5.13
N ARG A 53 -23.76 -24.14 4.28
CA ARG A 53 -23.64 -23.73 2.88
C ARG A 53 -23.62 -22.21 2.79
N ILE A 54 -22.67 -21.65 2.03
CA ILE A 54 -22.61 -20.23 1.67
C ILE A 54 -22.95 -20.13 0.20
N ASP A 55 -23.98 -19.35 -0.13
CA ASP A 55 -24.44 -19.12 -1.50
C ASP A 55 -24.12 -17.69 -1.94
N THR A 56 -23.71 -17.56 -3.19
CA THR A 56 -23.07 -16.35 -3.72
C THR A 56 -23.62 -16.03 -5.11
N LEU A 57 -24.03 -14.78 -5.37
CA LEU A 57 -24.52 -14.36 -6.70
C LEU A 57 -23.70 -13.20 -7.24
N TRP A 58 -23.10 -13.40 -8.42
CA TRP A 58 -22.32 -12.40 -9.13
C TRP A 58 -23.08 -11.91 -10.37
N MET A 59 -23.13 -10.60 -10.56
CA MET A 59 -23.76 -9.95 -11.71
C MET A 59 -22.83 -8.86 -12.24
N SER A 60 -22.70 -8.75 -13.56
CA SER A 60 -21.87 -7.74 -14.23
C SER A 60 -22.70 -7.04 -15.30
N GLU A 61 -22.50 -5.72 -15.45
CA GLU A 61 -23.27 -4.90 -16.38
C GLU A 61 -23.02 -5.28 -17.85
N ALA A 62 -21.78 -5.63 -18.19
CA ALA A 62 -21.36 -5.96 -19.54
C ALA A 62 -20.23 -7.02 -19.55
N GLY A 63 -19.84 -7.45 -20.74
CA GLY A 63 -18.79 -8.45 -20.95
C GLY A 63 -19.32 -9.89 -21.01
N ILE A 64 -18.48 -10.85 -20.60
CA ILE A 64 -18.79 -12.27 -20.58
C ILE A 64 -18.70 -12.82 -19.16
N VAL A 65 -19.30 -13.98 -18.93
CA VAL A 65 -19.02 -14.77 -17.73
C VAL A 65 -17.72 -15.52 -17.95
N ASP A 66 -16.66 -15.09 -17.26
CA ASP A 66 -15.37 -15.77 -17.20
C ASP A 66 -14.97 -15.93 -15.73
N ALA A 67 -14.75 -17.17 -15.30
CA ALA A 67 -14.62 -17.51 -13.88
C ALA A 67 -13.54 -18.58 -13.65
N PHE A 68 -12.69 -18.32 -12.65
CA PHE A 68 -11.66 -19.23 -12.18
C PHE A 68 -12.00 -19.72 -10.77
N PHE A 69 -11.86 -21.02 -10.54
CA PHE A 69 -12.11 -21.63 -9.24
C PHE A 69 -10.79 -22.14 -8.65
N PHE A 70 -10.43 -21.62 -7.48
CA PHE A 70 -9.18 -21.95 -6.79
C PHE A 70 -9.49 -22.85 -5.59
N ALA A 71 -9.24 -24.15 -5.73
CA ALA A 71 -9.70 -25.17 -4.80
C ALA A 71 -8.77 -25.42 -3.58
N GLY A 72 -7.62 -24.75 -3.50
CA GLY A 72 -6.68 -24.96 -2.38
C GLY A 72 -5.86 -26.25 -2.51
N PRO A 73 -5.63 -27.02 -1.43
CA PRO A 73 -6.51 -27.15 -0.25
C PRO A 73 -6.21 -26.17 0.91
N GLU A 74 -5.00 -25.63 1.01
CA GLU A 74 -4.66 -24.68 2.08
C GLU A 74 -4.84 -23.22 1.62
N PRO A 75 -5.04 -22.26 2.55
CA PRO A 75 -5.11 -20.82 2.25
C PRO A 75 -4.05 -20.31 1.29
N LYS A 76 -2.79 -20.69 1.52
CA LYS A 76 -1.65 -20.24 0.70
C LYS A 76 -1.66 -20.87 -0.69
N ASP A 77 -2.28 -22.03 -0.87
CA ASP A 77 -2.41 -22.66 -2.18
C ASP A 77 -3.45 -21.93 -3.04
N VAL A 78 -4.55 -21.46 -2.44
CA VAL A 78 -5.53 -20.59 -3.12
C VAL A 78 -4.86 -19.33 -3.65
N VAL A 79 -4.07 -18.65 -2.80
CA VAL A 79 -3.34 -17.43 -3.21
C VAL A 79 -2.33 -17.73 -4.32
N ARG A 80 -1.60 -18.85 -4.26
CA ARG A 80 -0.68 -19.26 -5.33
C ARG A 80 -1.41 -19.55 -6.65
N GLN A 81 -2.57 -20.19 -6.58
CA GLN A 81 -3.39 -20.49 -7.76
C GLN A 81 -3.91 -19.18 -8.38
N TYR A 82 -4.40 -18.24 -7.57
CA TYR A 82 -4.77 -16.89 -8.02
C TYR A 82 -3.59 -16.17 -8.71
N ALA A 83 -2.41 -16.16 -8.07
CA ALA A 83 -1.22 -15.53 -8.60
C ALA A 83 -0.70 -16.21 -9.89
N SER A 84 -1.04 -17.47 -10.14
CA SER A 84 -0.69 -18.14 -11.41
C SER A 84 -1.46 -17.59 -12.61
N VAL A 85 -2.64 -17.00 -12.36
CA VAL A 85 -3.49 -16.37 -13.38
C VAL A 85 -3.18 -14.87 -13.49
N THR A 86 -3.08 -14.18 -12.35
CA THR A 86 -2.96 -12.71 -12.30
C THR A 86 -1.52 -12.23 -12.11
N GLY A 87 -0.55 -13.14 -12.01
CA GLY A 87 0.85 -12.82 -11.75
C GLY A 87 1.15 -12.53 -10.27
N THR A 88 2.43 -12.47 -9.94
CA THR A 88 2.92 -12.19 -8.58
C THR A 88 3.28 -10.71 -8.40
N SER A 89 3.47 -10.30 -7.14
CA SER A 89 3.87 -8.93 -6.82
C SER A 89 5.23 -8.58 -7.44
N ALA A 90 5.38 -7.39 -8.00
CA ALA A 90 6.69 -6.89 -8.42
C ALA A 90 7.63 -6.76 -7.23
N MET A 91 8.92 -7.08 -7.42
CA MET A 91 9.91 -6.80 -6.38
C MET A 91 10.05 -5.29 -6.18
N PRO A 92 9.78 -4.74 -4.99
CA PRO A 92 9.90 -3.31 -4.77
C PRO A 92 11.37 -2.88 -4.76
N GLN A 93 11.61 -1.60 -5.04
CA GLN A 93 12.84 -0.94 -4.64
C GLN A 93 12.96 -0.96 -3.10
N LEU A 94 14.17 -1.15 -2.56
CA LEU A 94 14.34 -1.25 -1.09
C LEU A 94 13.85 0.01 -0.37
N PHE A 95 14.17 1.19 -0.91
CA PHE A 95 13.74 2.48 -0.34
C PHE A 95 12.21 2.59 -0.23
N ALA A 96 11.47 1.96 -1.15
CA ALA A 96 10.01 2.01 -1.19
C ALA A 96 9.37 1.20 -0.04
N THR A 97 10.17 0.36 0.61
CA THR A 97 9.76 -0.32 1.84
C THR A 97 10.16 0.46 3.10
N GLY A 98 10.79 1.63 2.98
CA GLY A 98 11.11 2.53 4.10
C GLY A 98 9.92 3.38 4.56
N TYR A 99 10.19 4.46 5.28
CA TYR A 99 9.17 5.45 5.64
C TYR A 99 9.09 6.55 4.56
N HIS A 100 7.85 6.91 4.21
CA HIS A 100 7.51 7.91 3.21
C HIS A 100 6.85 9.12 3.89
N GLN A 101 7.38 10.32 3.68
CA GLN A 101 6.81 11.57 4.18
C GLN A 101 6.10 12.33 3.04
N CYS A 102 4.82 12.62 3.23
CA CYS A 102 3.97 13.33 2.29
C CYS A 102 3.01 14.29 3.02
N ARG A 103 2.48 15.27 2.29
CA ARG A 103 1.24 16.01 2.58
C ARG A 103 0.79 16.73 1.31
N TRP A 104 -0.48 17.14 1.28
CA TRP A 104 -0.98 18.17 0.38
C TRP A 104 -0.81 19.54 1.05
N ASN A 105 0.09 20.43 0.62
CA ASN A 105 1.30 20.20 -0.17
C ASN A 105 2.52 20.60 0.69
N TYR A 106 3.71 20.15 0.31
CA TYR A 106 4.92 20.93 0.59
C TYR A 106 4.96 22.13 -0.34
N LYS A 107 5.27 23.31 0.22
CA LYS A 107 5.00 24.60 -0.41
C LYS A 107 5.93 24.88 -1.59
N ASP A 108 7.22 24.65 -1.41
CA ASP A 108 8.29 25.04 -2.32
C ASP A 108 9.58 24.26 -1.98
N GLU A 109 10.66 24.54 -2.70
CA GLU A 109 11.99 23.93 -2.47
C GLU A 109 12.55 24.20 -1.07
N GLU A 110 12.24 25.34 -0.46
CA GLU A 110 12.71 25.69 0.88
C GLU A 110 12.01 24.84 1.95
N ASP A 111 10.69 24.66 1.83
CA ASP A 111 9.91 23.76 2.70
C ASP A 111 10.40 22.31 2.58
N VAL A 112 10.70 21.85 1.35
CA VAL A 112 11.29 20.52 1.13
C VAL A 112 12.64 20.38 1.83
N ALA A 113 13.52 21.36 1.69
CA ALA A 113 14.83 21.35 2.34
C ALA A 113 14.73 21.44 3.86
N GLN A 114 13.77 22.20 4.38
CA GLN A 114 13.50 22.30 5.81
C GLN A 114 13.03 20.96 6.36
N VAL A 115 12.05 20.31 5.72
CA VAL A 115 11.56 18.99 6.15
C VAL A 115 12.70 17.96 6.12
N ASP A 116 13.46 17.88 5.03
CA ASP A 116 14.59 16.95 4.89
C ASP A 116 15.67 17.14 5.97
N SER A 117 16.00 18.39 6.30
CA SER A 117 16.97 18.70 7.35
C SER A 117 16.43 18.42 8.75
N THR A 118 15.17 18.72 9.04
CA THR A 118 14.58 18.49 10.36
C THR A 118 14.41 17.00 10.68
N PHE A 119 14.22 16.12 9.69
CA PHE A 119 14.36 14.66 9.89
C PHE A 119 15.74 14.27 10.41
N ASP A 120 16.80 14.86 9.84
CA ASP A 120 18.18 14.62 10.28
C ASP A 120 18.42 15.19 11.69
N GLU A 121 17.91 16.39 11.99
CA GLU A 121 18.03 17.03 13.31
C GLU A 121 17.38 16.21 14.43
N HIS A 122 16.27 15.54 14.13
CA HIS A 122 15.54 14.73 15.09
C HIS A 122 15.92 13.26 15.05
N ASP A 123 16.96 12.83 14.30
CA ASP A 123 17.35 11.42 14.16
C ASP A 123 16.16 10.51 13.77
N ILE A 124 15.30 10.98 12.87
CA ILE A 124 14.16 10.21 12.34
C ILE A 124 14.51 9.77 10.92
N PRO A 125 14.61 8.47 10.62
CA PRO A 125 14.92 8.04 9.28
C PRO A 125 13.70 8.10 8.36
N TYR A 126 13.94 8.45 7.10
CA TYR A 126 12.95 8.38 6.04
C TYR A 126 13.63 8.19 4.69
N ASP A 127 12.93 7.59 3.74
CA ASP A 127 13.46 7.28 2.41
C ASP A 127 12.89 8.17 1.32
N VAL A 128 11.65 8.63 1.44
CA VAL A 128 10.97 9.34 0.33
C VAL A 128 10.23 10.58 0.80
N LEU A 129 10.47 11.70 0.13
CA LEU A 129 9.67 12.92 0.24
C LEU A 129 8.76 13.06 -0.97
N TRP A 130 7.50 13.44 -0.76
CA TRP A 130 6.47 13.45 -1.80
C TRP A 130 5.99 14.86 -2.10
N LEU A 131 5.74 15.13 -3.38
CA LEU A 131 5.15 16.35 -3.89
C LEU A 131 3.79 16.05 -4.53
N ASP A 132 2.75 16.56 -3.90
CA ASP A 132 1.36 16.48 -4.35
C ASP A 132 1.07 17.61 -5.37
N ILE A 133 -0.17 17.78 -5.83
CA ILE A 133 -0.54 18.49 -7.07
C ILE A 133 -0.07 19.95 -7.16
N GLU A 134 0.17 20.63 -6.03
CA GLU A 134 0.63 22.03 -6.03
C GLU A 134 2.06 22.23 -6.56
N HIS A 135 2.83 21.16 -6.79
CA HIS A 135 4.17 21.29 -7.40
C HIS A 135 4.15 21.62 -8.89
N THR A 136 3.01 21.42 -9.55
CA THR A 136 2.84 21.58 -11.00
C THR A 136 2.50 23.03 -11.37
N ASP A 137 2.81 23.45 -12.61
CA ASP A 137 2.32 24.71 -13.15
C ASP A 137 0.81 24.62 -13.47
N GLY A 138 -0.01 25.02 -12.50
CA GLY A 138 -1.46 25.11 -12.68
C GLY A 138 -2.14 23.77 -12.98
N LYS A 139 -1.65 22.69 -12.34
CA LYS A 139 -2.17 21.32 -12.50
C LYS A 139 -1.95 20.75 -13.91
N ARG A 140 -0.87 21.20 -14.56
CA ARG A 140 -0.32 20.59 -15.78
C ARG A 140 0.75 19.58 -15.36
N TYR A 141 0.47 18.28 -15.45
CA TYR A 141 1.45 17.25 -15.13
C TYR A 141 2.71 17.33 -16.00
N PHE A 142 3.81 16.69 -15.59
CA PHE A 142 5.12 16.81 -16.26
C PHE A 142 5.68 18.24 -16.33
N THR A 143 5.16 19.16 -15.51
CA THR A 143 5.67 20.52 -15.33
C THR A 143 5.99 20.78 -13.86
N TRP A 144 6.64 21.92 -13.60
CA TRP A 144 6.96 22.41 -12.27
C TRP A 144 6.50 23.86 -12.18
N ASP A 145 5.89 24.25 -11.07
CA ASP A 145 5.61 25.66 -10.80
C ASP A 145 6.96 26.39 -10.68
N SER A 146 7.28 27.26 -11.64
CA SER A 146 8.59 27.91 -11.70
C SER A 146 8.86 28.92 -10.58
N ALA A 147 7.84 29.37 -9.86
CA ALA A 147 8.01 30.26 -8.70
C ALA A 147 8.31 29.48 -7.42
N LEU A 148 7.69 28.31 -7.25
CA LEU A 148 7.82 27.46 -6.06
C LEU A 148 8.94 26.41 -6.19
N PHE A 149 9.15 25.89 -7.40
CA PHE A 149 10.11 24.84 -7.74
C PHE A 149 10.99 25.23 -8.94
N PRO A 150 11.81 26.30 -8.84
CA PRO A 150 12.66 26.78 -9.92
C PRO A 150 13.85 25.87 -10.29
N ASN A 151 14.31 25.01 -9.38
CA ASN A 151 15.49 24.14 -9.52
C ASN A 151 15.20 22.68 -9.11
N PRO A 152 14.19 22.01 -9.71
CA PRO A 152 13.70 20.72 -9.23
C PRO A 152 14.77 19.62 -9.27
N GLU A 153 15.69 19.67 -10.24
CA GLU A 153 16.82 18.73 -10.30
C GLU A 153 17.77 18.87 -9.11
N GLU A 154 18.07 20.10 -8.69
CA GLU A 154 18.98 20.35 -7.57
C GLU A 154 18.34 19.88 -6.26
N MET A 155 17.06 20.18 -6.07
CA MET A 155 16.27 19.68 -4.93
C MET A 155 16.33 18.15 -4.85
N GLN A 156 16.08 17.45 -5.96
CA GLN A 156 16.17 15.99 -6.01
C GLN A 156 17.59 15.47 -5.73
N LYS A 157 18.62 16.07 -6.33
CA LYS A 157 20.03 15.69 -6.10
C LYS A 157 20.46 15.87 -4.64
N LYS A 158 19.93 16.87 -3.93
CA LYS A 158 20.18 17.09 -2.49
C LYS A 158 19.60 15.94 -1.64
N LEU A 159 18.39 15.47 -1.97
CA LEU A 159 17.80 14.30 -1.32
C LEU A 159 18.58 13.03 -1.65
N ASP A 160 18.90 12.82 -2.93
CA ASP A 160 19.63 11.64 -3.41
C ASP A 160 21.02 11.51 -2.78
N ALA A 161 21.72 12.63 -2.54
CA ALA A 161 22.99 12.65 -1.83
C ALA A 161 22.93 12.09 -0.40
N LYS A 162 21.73 12.05 0.21
CA LYS A 162 21.45 11.44 1.52
C LYS A 162 20.84 10.03 1.41
N GLY A 163 20.80 9.47 0.20
CA GLY A 163 20.17 8.18 -0.09
C GLY A 163 18.64 8.23 -0.08
N ARG A 164 18.04 9.42 -0.18
CA ARG A 164 16.59 9.63 -0.22
C ARG A 164 16.10 9.77 -1.66
N ARG A 165 14.80 9.61 -1.85
CA ARG A 165 14.12 9.72 -3.15
C ARG A 165 13.02 10.77 -3.09
N MET A 166 12.55 11.17 -4.26
CA MET A 166 11.38 12.01 -4.40
C MET A 166 10.28 11.26 -5.14
N VAL A 167 9.03 11.55 -4.80
CA VAL A 167 7.87 11.13 -5.60
C VAL A 167 7.07 12.36 -6.00
N THR A 168 6.65 12.46 -7.26
CA THR A 168 5.70 13.47 -7.73
C THR A 168 4.41 12.81 -8.21
N ILE A 169 3.30 13.49 -7.99
CA ILE A 169 1.98 13.08 -8.48
C ILE A 169 1.81 13.34 -9.98
N VAL A 170 1.22 12.38 -10.70
CA VAL A 170 0.87 12.44 -12.12
C VAL A 170 -0.45 11.69 -12.33
N ASP A 171 -1.52 12.43 -12.63
CA ASP A 171 -2.88 11.88 -12.76
C ASP A 171 -3.31 11.77 -14.24
N PRO A 172 -4.36 10.99 -14.55
CA PRO A 172 -4.74 10.73 -15.96
C PRO A 172 -5.50 11.87 -16.65
N HIS A 173 -5.93 12.89 -15.91
CA HIS A 173 -6.72 14.00 -16.45
C HIS A 173 -5.79 15.13 -16.92
N ILE A 174 -5.88 15.49 -18.20
CA ILE A 174 -4.98 16.44 -18.84
C ILE A 174 -5.73 17.76 -19.03
N LYS A 175 -5.22 18.83 -18.42
CA LYS A 175 -5.76 20.19 -18.57
C LYS A 175 -5.96 20.54 -20.06
N ARG A 176 -7.18 20.98 -20.41
CA ARG A 176 -7.51 21.43 -21.77
C ARG A 176 -6.99 22.85 -21.98
N ASP A 177 -5.79 22.95 -22.53
CA ASP A 177 -5.06 24.20 -22.80
C ASP A 177 -4.13 24.01 -24.01
N ASP A 178 -4.39 24.70 -25.12
CA ASP A 178 -3.62 24.55 -26.37
C ASP A 178 -2.15 25.00 -26.24
N SER A 179 -1.81 25.75 -25.19
CA SER A 179 -0.41 26.10 -24.88
C SER A 179 0.33 25.01 -24.12
N TYR A 180 -0.39 24.03 -23.55
CA TYR A 180 0.17 22.91 -22.83
C TYR A 180 0.56 21.78 -23.79
N PHE A 181 1.87 21.52 -23.88
CA PHE A 181 2.44 20.60 -24.87
C PHE A 181 1.79 19.20 -24.84
N LEU A 182 1.50 18.66 -23.66
CA LEU A 182 0.95 17.32 -23.53
C LEU A 182 -0.50 17.26 -24.02
N HIS A 183 -1.29 18.31 -23.73
CA HIS A 183 -2.66 18.40 -24.23
C HIS A 183 -2.69 18.49 -25.75
N LYS A 184 -1.88 19.40 -26.30
CA LYS A 184 -1.78 19.61 -27.73
C LYS A 184 -1.38 18.33 -28.47
N GLU A 185 -0.33 17.64 -28.01
CA GLU A 185 0.14 16.39 -28.61
C GLU A 185 -0.95 15.30 -28.54
N ALA A 186 -1.57 15.09 -27.37
CA ALA A 186 -2.62 14.08 -27.21
C ALA A 186 -3.87 14.36 -28.07
N THR A 187 -4.27 15.63 -28.22
CA THR A 187 -5.36 16.03 -29.12
C THR A 187 -5.01 15.78 -30.59
N GLU A 188 -3.80 16.19 -31.03
CA GLU A 188 -3.34 15.98 -32.41
C GLU A 188 -3.26 14.48 -32.77
N MET A 189 -2.90 13.63 -31.80
CA MET A 189 -2.84 12.18 -31.97
C MET A 189 -4.18 11.47 -31.75
N GLY A 190 -5.19 12.17 -31.23
CA GLY A 190 -6.51 11.61 -30.94
C GLY A 190 -6.54 10.63 -29.78
N TYR A 191 -5.62 10.74 -28.82
CA TYR A 191 -5.36 9.78 -27.73
C TYR A 191 -6.28 9.90 -26.50
N TYR A 192 -7.29 10.77 -26.56
CA TYR A 192 -8.28 10.91 -25.49
C TYR A 192 -9.45 9.94 -25.65
N VAL A 193 -10.01 9.52 -24.51
CA VAL A 193 -11.34 8.90 -24.44
C VAL A 193 -12.35 9.85 -25.08
N LYS A 194 -13.34 9.30 -25.80
CA LYS A 194 -14.36 10.08 -26.48
C LYS A 194 -15.67 10.08 -25.69
N ASP A 195 -16.49 11.12 -25.86
CA ASP A 195 -17.89 11.10 -25.47
C ASP A 195 -18.72 10.24 -26.45
N SER A 196 -20.01 10.03 -26.13
CA SER A 196 -20.91 9.26 -26.99
C SER A 196 -21.22 9.92 -28.34
N SER A 197 -20.80 11.17 -28.55
CA SER A 197 -20.85 11.86 -29.86
C SER A 197 -19.59 11.66 -30.70
N GLY A 198 -18.55 11.02 -30.14
CA GLY A 198 -17.25 10.76 -30.77
C GLY A 198 -16.24 11.91 -30.65
N LYS A 199 -16.51 12.93 -29.81
CA LYS A 199 -15.57 14.02 -29.53
C LYS A 199 -14.71 13.70 -28.32
N ASP A 200 -13.55 14.33 -28.16
CA ASP A 200 -12.75 14.20 -26.94
C ASP A 200 -13.61 14.50 -25.70
N PHE A 201 -13.63 13.57 -24.76
CA PHE A 201 -14.38 13.72 -23.52
C PHE A 201 -13.84 14.92 -22.72
N ASP A 202 -14.74 15.78 -22.25
CA ASP A 202 -14.46 16.98 -21.47
C ASP A 202 -15.12 16.84 -20.09
N GLY A 203 -14.29 16.59 -19.07
CA GLY A 203 -14.68 16.52 -17.67
C GLY A 203 -14.01 17.61 -16.85
N TRP A 204 -14.43 17.76 -15.60
CA TRP A 204 -13.81 18.67 -14.65
C TRP A 204 -13.02 17.86 -13.61
N CYS A 205 -11.78 18.27 -13.38
CA CYS A 205 -10.96 17.76 -12.28
C CYS A 205 -10.10 18.91 -11.70
N TRP A 206 -8.95 18.61 -11.09
CA TRP A 206 -8.09 19.62 -10.45
C TRP A 206 -7.73 20.82 -11.33
N PRO A 207 -7.36 20.67 -12.62
CA PRO A 207 -7.04 21.81 -13.47
C PRO A 207 -8.28 22.50 -14.08
N GLY A 208 -9.50 22.12 -13.68
CA GLY A 208 -10.75 22.52 -14.34
C GLY A 208 -11.08 21.59 -15.52
N SER A 209 -11.46 22.17 -16.66
CA SER A 209 -11.74 21.43 -17.90
C SER A 209 -10.54 20.57 -18.33
N SER A 210 -10.78 19.28 -18.51
CA SER A 210 -9.78 18.23 -18.64
C SER A 210 -10.24 17.13 -19.60
N SER A 211 -9.30 16.50 -20.30
CA SER A 211 -9.53 15.28 -21.08
C SER A 211 -8.72 14.12 -20.54
N TYR A 212 -9.21 12.90 -20.72
CA TYR A 212 -8.68 11.70 -20.07
C TYR A 212 -8.01 10.79 -21.10
N ILE A 213 -6.74 10.45 -20.88
CA ILE A 213 -5.99 9.61 -21.81
C ILE A 213 -6.64 8.23 -21.90
N ASP A 214 -6.82 7.71 -23.12
CA ASP A 214 -7.41 6.39 -23.32
C ASP A 214 -6.38 5.27 -23.09
N MET A 215 -6.37 4.76 -21.86
CA MET A 215 -5.42 3.74 -21.42
C MET A 215 -5.71 2.33 -21.97
N LEU A 216 -6.81 2.12 -22.69
CA LEU A 216 -7.14 0.81 -23.27
C LEU A 216 -6.18 0.42 -24.41
N SER A 217 -5.73 1.41 -25.20
CA SER A 217 -4.81 1.17 -26.33
C SER A 217 -3.37 0.93 -25.85
N PRO A 218 -2.72 -0.19 -26.24
CA PRO A 218 -1.30 -0.42 -25.96
C PRO A 218 -0.38 0.66 -26.53
N GLU A 219 -0.70 1.21 -27.71
CA GLU A 219 0.07 2.28 -28.34
C GLU A 219 0.04 3.56 -27.49
N ILE A 220 -1.14 3.92 -26.97
CA ILE A 220 -1.31 5.10 -26.11
C ILE A 220 -0.57 4.91 -24.78
N ARG A 221 -0.59 3.69 -24.22
CA ARG A 221 0.21 3.36 -23.02
C ARG A 221 1.71 3.48 -23.26
N GLU A 222 2.21 3.03 -24.40
CA GLU A 222 3.63 3.17 -24.76
C GLU A 222 4.02 4.65 -24.93
N TRP A 223 3.17 5.45 -25.61
CA TRP A 223 3.36 6.89 -25.72
C TRP A 223 3.40 7.58 -24.36
N TRP A 224 2.46 7.23 -23.46
CA TRP A 224 2.40 7.73 -22.10
C TRP A 224 3.66 7.36 -21.32
N GLY A 225 4.08 6.09 -21.37
CA GLY A 225 5.32 5.63 -20.77
C GLY A 225 6.55 6.42 -21.25
N GLY A 226 6.60 6.75 -22.54
CA GLY A 226 7.65 7.60 -23.12
C GLY A 226 7.71 9.03 -22.58
N ARG A 227 6.62 9.56 -22.00
CA ARG A 227 6.60 10.90 -21.36
C ARG A 227 7.46 10.98 -20.12
N PHE A 228 7.75 9.85 -19.47
CA PHE A 228 8.60 9.81 -18.28
C PHE A 228 10.10 9.89 -18.59
N SER A 229 10.54 9.82 -19.86
CA SER A 229 11.95 10.02 -20.19
C SER A 229 12.47 11.37 -19.69
N TYR A 230 13.74 11.45 -19.27
CA TYR A 230 14.32 12.71 -18.75
C TYR A 230 14.27 13.88 -19.74
N LYS A 231 14.17 13.58 -21.04
CA LYS A 231 13.98 14.57 -22.10
C LYS A 231 12.56 15.17 -22.09
N ASN A 232 11.55 14.35 -21.82
CA ASN A 232 10.14 14.74 -21.87
C ASN A 232 9.67 15.27 -20.51
N TYR A 233 10.04 14.62 -19.41
CA TYR A 233 9.80 15.13 -18.06
C TYR A 233 11.01 15.96 -17.61
N VAL A 234 11.13 17.16 -18.17
CA VAL A 234 12.21 18.12 -17.82
C VAL A 234 12.17 18.41 -16.33
N GLY A 235 13.33 18.40 -15.68
CA GLY A 235 13.46 18.56 -14.24
C GLY A 235 13.42 17.26 -13.44
N SER A 236 13.08 16.12 -14.05
CA SER A 236 13.16 14.80 -13.40
C SER A 236 14.58 14.23 -13.38
N THR A 237 14.88 13.43 -12.37
CA THR A 237 16.17 12.74 -12.19
C THR A 237 15.96 11.24 -11.93
N PRO A 238 17.01 10.39 -11.95
CA PRO A 238 16.87 8.96 -11.61
C PRO A 238 16.30 8.68 -10.22
N SER A 239 16.41 9.65 -9.29
CA SER A 239 15.84 9.55 -7.93
C SER A 239 14.37 9.95 -7.83
N LEU A 240 13.71 10.33 -8.93
CA LEU A 240 12.29 10.69 -8.97
C LEU A 240 11.40 9.52 -9.37
N TYR A 241 10.41 9.21 -8.55
CA TYR A 241 9.39 8.18 -8.80
C TYR A 241 8.00 8.80 -8.84
N ILE A 242 6.96 8.00 -9.11
CA ILE A 242 5.66 8.54 -9.51
C ILE A 242 4.54 8.07 -8.59
N TRP A 243 3.57 8.95 -8.40
CA TRP A 243 2.30 8.66 -7.78
C TRP A 243 1.19 8.89 -8.81
N ASN A 244 0.43 7.86 -9.12
CA ASN A 244 -0.82 7.96 -9.88
C ASN A 244 -1.99 8.07 -8.90
N ASP A 245 -2.66 9.21 -8.90
CA ASP A 245 -3.92 9.39 -8.20
C ASP A 245 -5.05 9.62 -9.20
N MET A 246 -6.28 9.71 -8.70
CA MET A 246 -7.45 10.11 -9.49
C MET A 246 -7.72 9.19 -10.70
N ASN A 247 -7.26 7.95 -10.65
CA ASN A 247 -7.20 7.04 -11.78
C ASN A 247 -8.32 6.00 -11.83
N GLU A 248 -9.44 6.24 -11.16
CA GLU A 248 -10.67 5.45 -11.29
C GLU A 248 -11.22 5.39 -12.73
N PRO A 249 -11.38 6.49 -13.51
CA PRO A 249 -10.90 7.88 -13.34
C PRO A 249 -11.86 8.81 -12.58
N SER A 250 -11.30 9.68 -11.73
CA SER A 250 -12.11 10.69 -11.03
C SER A 250 -12.49 11.86 -11.94
N VAL A 251 -13.79 12.13 -12.05
CA VAL A 251 -14.41 13.20 -12.84
C VAL A 251 -15.38 13.97 -11.95
N PHE A 252 -15.02 15.17 -11.49
CA PHE A 252 -15.78 15.92 -10.46
C PHE A 252 -17.22 16.25 -10.84
N ASN A 253 -17.49 16.44 -12.13
CA ASN A 253 -18.81 16.71 -12.67
C ASN A 253 -19.45 15.48 -13.36
N GLY A 254 -18.83 14.32 -13.25
CA GLY A 254 -19.35 13.06 -13.80
C GLY A 254 -20.34 12.36 -12.87
N PRO A 255 -21.13 11.39 -13.39
CA PRO A 255 -21.94 10.53 -12.56
C PRO A 255 -21.07 9.79 -11.55
N GLU A 256 -21.47 9.74 -10.29
CA GLU A 256 -20.71 9.05 -9.23
C GLU A 256 -19.26 9.53 -9.09
N VAL A 257 -18.94 10.74 -9.57
CA VAL A 257 -17.57 11.29 -9.62
C VAL A 257 -16.65 10.48 -10.55
N THR A 258 -17.20 9.82 -11.56
CA THR A 258 -16.46 9.08 -12.59
C THR A 258 -16.97 9.35 -14.00
N MET A 259 -16.35 8.73 -15.00
CA MET A 259 -16.66 8.93 -16.42
C MET A 259 -18.01 8.28 -16.80
N PRO A 260 -18.82 8.91 -17.67
CA PRO A 260 -20.08 8.33 -18.11
C PRO A 260 -19.92 6.95 -18.75
N ARG A 261 -20.89 6.06 -18.48
CA ARG A 261 -20.88 4.67 -18.95
C ARG A 261 -20.82 4.52 -20.48
N ASP A 262 -21.38 5.47 -21.21
CA ASP A 262 -21.45 5.53 -22.68
C ASP A 262 -20.28 6.29 -23.32
N ALA A 263 -19.30 6.74 -22.53
CA ALA A 263 -18.03 7.23 -23.08
C ALA A 263 -17.32 6.10 -23.84
N LEU A 264 -16.63 6.46 -24.92
CA LEU A 264 -16.09 5.51 -25.88
C LEU A 264 -14.56 5.48 -25.81
N HIS A 265 -14.04 4.29 -25.54
CA HIS A 265 -12.64 3.93 -25.71
C HIS A 265 -12.36 3.46 -27.14
N VAL A 266 -11.08 3.25 -27.44
CA VAL A 266 -10.58 2.74 -28.72
C VAL A 266 -11.37 1.49 -29.16
N GLY A 267 -11.71 1.44 -30.45
CA GLY A 267 -12.53 0.36 -31.02
C GLY A 267 -14.03 0.49 -30.74
N GLY A 268 -14.49 1.58 -30.11
CA GLY A 268 -15.90 1.80 -29.78
C GLY A 268 -16.36 1.04 -28.54
N VAL A 269 -15.41 0.61 -27.69
CA VAL A 269 -15.70 -0.05 -26.41
C VAL A 269 -16.26 0.98 -25.45
N GLU A 270 -17.41 0.70 -24.85
CA GLU A 270 -18.00 1.62 -23.88
C GLU A 270 -17.25 1.58 -22.55
N HIS A 271 -17.22 2.70 -21.83
CA HIS A 271 -16.56 2.80 -20.53
C HIS A 271 -17.11 1.79 -19.53
N ARG A 272 -18.41 1.46 -19.59
CA ARG A 272 -19.03 0.39 -18.75
C ARG A 272 -18.30 -0.96 -18.83
N GLU A 273 -17.63 -1.26 -19.94
CA GLU A 273 -16.96 -2.54 -20.16
C GLU A 273 -15.56 -2.58 -19.54
N VAL A 274 -14.93 -1.42 -19.36
CA VAL A 274 -13.51 -1.31 -19.01
C VAL A 274 -13.22 -0.39 -17.81
N HIS A 275 -14.25 0.19 -17.20
CA HIS A 275 -14.17 1.15 -16.09
C HIS A 275 -13.15 0.73 -15.03
N ASN A 276 -13.34 -0.45 -14.42
CA ASN A 276 -12.44 -0.92 -13.37
C ASN A 276 -11.01 -1.28 -13.84
N ALA A 277 -10.80 -1.49 -15.14
CA ALA A 277 -9.48 -1.76 -15.70
C ALA A 277 -8.70 -0.47 -16.04
N TYR A 278 -9.37 0.69 -16.07
CA TYR A 278 -8.76 1.96 -16.46
C TYR A 278 -7.55 2.32 -15.59
N GLY A 279 -7.73 2.31 -14.26
CA GLY A 279 -6.68 2.62 -13.30
C GLY A 279 -5.51 1.65 -13.34
N TYR A 280 -5.81 0.36 -13.53
CA TYR A 280 -4.79 -0.68 -13.72
C TYR A 280 -3.93 -0.43 -14.96
N TYR A 281 -4.53 -0.04 -16.08
CA TYR A 281 -3.79 0.28 -17.30
C TYR A 281 -2.99 1.58 -17.17
N PHE A 282 -3.49 2.56 -16.43
CA PHE A 282 -2.76 3.77 -16.11
C PHE A 282 -1.51 3.49 -15.26
N HIS A 283 -1.66 2.66 -14.21
CA HIS A 283 -0.56 2.23 -13.35
C HIS A 283 0.49 1.43 -14.13
N MET A 284 0.04 0.51 -14.99
CA MET A 284 0.89 -0.24 -15.93
C MET A 284 1.72 0.70 -16.82
N ALA A 285 1.06 1.64 -17.51
CA ALA A 285 1.72 2.54 -18.44
C ALA A 285 2.79 3.40 -17.76
N THR A 286 2.50 3.90 -16.55
CA THR A 286 3.47 4.66 -15.74
C THR A 286 4.63 3.77 -15.29
N SER A 287 4.36 2.57 -14.77
CA SER A 287 5.38 1.61 -14.33
C SER A 287 6.32 1.23 -15.48
N ASP A 288 5.76 0.88 -16.63
CA ASP A 288 6.52 0.53 -17.84
C ASP A 288 7.33 1.74 -18.33
N GLY A 289 6.79 2.96 -18.26
CA GLY A 289 7.51 4.19 -18.54
C GLY A 289 8.75 4.40 -17.66
N LEU A 290 8.67 4.08 -16.37
CA LEU A 290 9.81 4.15 -15.46
C LEU A 290 10.86 3.07 -15.76
N VAL A 291 10.43 1.86 -16.14
CA VAL A 291 11.33 0.79 -16.61
C VAL A 291 12.05 1.23 -17.89
N MET A 292 11.33 1.80 -18.86
CA MET A 292 11.90 2.34 -20.10
C MET A 292 12.90 3.48 -19.81
N ARG A 293 12.55 4.41 -18.91
CA ARG A 293 13.43 5.50 -18.48
C ARG A 293 14.74 4.99 -17.86
N GLY A 294 14.69 3.88 -17.13
CA GLY A 294 15.85 3.19 -16.54
C GLY A 294 16.52 2.17 -17.48
N GLU A 295 16.20 2.17 -18.78
CA GLU A 295 16.72 1.23 -19.78
C GLU A 295 16.54 -0.25 -19.38
N GLY A 296 15.47 -0.58 -18.64
CA GLY A 296 15.20 -1.93 -18.13
C GLY A 296 16.10 -2.37 -16.96
N LYS A 297 16.96 -1.49 -16.44
CA LYS A 297 17.92 -1.82 -15.35
C LYS A 297 17.39 -1.41 -13.98
N ASP A 298 16.49 -0.44 -13.92
CA ASP A 298 15.88 0.04 -12.69
C ASP A 298 14.47 -0.52 -12.50
N ARG A 299 14.18 -0.97 -11.29
CA ARG A 299 12.81 -1.34 -10.91
C ARG A 299 11.97 -0.09 -10.69
N PRO A 300 10.71 -0.05 -11.16
CA PRO A 300 9.84 1.09 -10.98
C PRO A 300 9.38 1.18 -9.52
N PHE A 301 9.01 2.38 -9.10
CA PHE A 301 8.12 2.58 -7.96
C PHE A 301 7.01 3.52 -8.42
N VAL A 302 5.79 3.00 -8.42
CA VAL A 302 4.58 3.76 -8.72
C VAL A 302 3.53 3.41 -7.67
N LEU A 303 3.00 4.42 -6.99
CA LEU A 303 1.81 4.27 -6.13
C LEU A 303 0.56 4.53 -6.97
N SER A 304 -0.46 3.68 -6.88
CA SER A 304 -1.76 3.88 -7.55
C SER A 304 -2.92 3.88 -6.55
N ARG A 305 -4.00 4.58 -6.86
CA ARG A 305 -5.24 4.53 -6.07
C ARG A 305 -6.13 3.39 -6.55
N ALA A 306 -6.59 3.48 -7.80
CA ALA A 306 -7.48 2.49 -8.39
C ALA A 306 -6.75 1.15 -8.64
N ILE A 307 -7.51 0.06 -8.56
CA ILE A 307 -7.01 -1.31 -8.63
C ILE A 307 -7.88 -2.24 -9.49
N PHE A 308 -7.24 -3.26 -10.03
CA PHE A 308 -7.83 -4.40 -10.72
C PHE A 308 -6.98 -5.67 -10.49
N PRO A 309 -7.50 -6.89 -10.63
CA PRO A 309 -6.67 -8.10 -10.63
C PRO A 309 -5.45 -7.98 -11.54
N GLY A 310 -4.25 -8.16 -10.97
CA GLY A 310 -2.98 -7.99 -11.68
C GLY A 310 -2.23 -6.69 -11.37
N THR A 311 -2.85 -5.74 -10.65
CA THR A 311 -2.23 -4.46 -10.26
C THR A 311 -0.94 -4.65 -9.43
N GLN A 312 -0.82 -5.75 -8.68
CA GLN A 312 0.36 -6.10 -7.89
C GLN A 312 1.66 -6.16 -8.69
N ARG A 313 1.59 -6.26 -10.03
CA ARG A 313 2.74 -6.29 -10.93
C ARG A 313 3.38 -4.93 -11.19
N TYR A 314 2.74 -3.82 -10.79
CA TYR A 314 3.17 -2.48 -11.19
C TYR A 314 3.57 -1.55 -10.03
N GLY A 315 3.25 -1.92 -8.79
CA GLY A 315 3.76 -1.18 -7.64
C GLY A 315 2.88 -1.25 -6.40
N ALA A 316 2.88 -0.15 -5.66
CA ALA A 316 2.16 -0.03 -4.39
C ALA A 316 0.75 0.52 -4.58
N ILE A 317 -0.12 0.26 -3.61
CA ILE A 317 -1.46 0.83 -3.47
C ILE A 317 -1.62 1.43 -2.07
N TRP A 318 -2.52 2.41 -1.91
CA TRP A 318 -2.99 2.83 -0.60
C TRP A 318 -4.51 2.88 -0.54
N THR A 319 -5.05 2.92 0.69
CA THR A 319 -6.50 2.82 0.94
C THR A 319 -7.30 4.09 0.61
N GLY A 320 -6.72 5.04 -0.12
CA GLY A 320 -7.37 6.32 -0.43
C GLY A 320 -7.49 7.25 0.78
N ASP A 321 -8.44 8.18 0.68
CA ASP A 321 -8.62 9.32 1.57
C ASP A 321 -9.32 8.92 2.88
N ASN A 322 -8.58 8.33 3.81
CA ASN A 322 -9.07 7.97 5.14
C ASN A 322 -9.16 9.18 6.10
N THR A 323 -9.76 9.00 7.28
CA THR A 323 -9.97 10.07 8.26
C THR A 323 -9.07 9.88 9.48
N ALA A 324 -8.66 10.98 10.11
CA ALA A 324 -7.86 11.05 11.34
C ALA A 324 -8.64 10.62 12.59
N GLU A 325 -9.18 9.39 12.57
CA GLU A 325 -10.03 8.81 13.60
C GLU A 325 -9.57 7.39 13.97
N TRP A 326 -9.86 6.96 15.20
CA TRP A 326 -9.48 5.64 15.71
C TRP A 326 -10.10 4.49 14.90
N GLU A 327 -11.33 4.65 14.41
CA GLU A 327 -11.97 3.62 13.59
C GLU A 327 -11.31 3.46 12.23
N HIS A 328 -10.75 4.54 11.66
CA HIS A 328 -9.98 4.46 10.41
C HIS A 328 -8.60 3.84 10.63
N LEU A 329 -7.98 4.04 11.81
CA LEU A 329 -6.82 3.25 12.21
C LEU A 329 -7.18 1.76 12.34
N ARG A 330 -8.32 1.43 12.98
CA ARG A 330 -8.79 0.05 13.14
C ARG A 330 -9.05 -0.63 11.80
N VAL A 331 -9.88 -0.04 10.95
CA VAL A 331 -10.32 -0.62 9.67
C VAL A 331 -9.18 -0.75 8.66
N SER A 332 -8.07 -0.02 8.85
CA SER A 332 -6.88 -0.20 8.01
C SER A 332 -6.39 -1.65 7.98
N ILE A 333 -6.48 -2.40 9.08
CA ILE A 333 -6.00 -3.78 9.13
C ILE A 333 -6.82 -4.72 8.26
N PRO A 334 -8.15 -4.86 8.43
CA PRO A 334 -8.93 -5.73 7.55
C PRO A 334 -8.82 -5.31 6.07
N MET A 335 -8.76 -4.00 5.75
CA MET A 335 -8.54 -3.55 4.37
C MET A 335 -7.21 -4.06 3.79
N LEU A 336 -6.10 -3.91 4.52
CA LEU A 336 -4.78 -4.35 4.06
C LEU A 336 -4.67 -5.88 3.97
N LEU A 337 -5.33 -6.61 4.89
CA LEU A 337 -5.40 -8.06 4.83
C LEU A 337 -6.18 -8.53 3.59
N THR A 338 -7.32 -7.91 3.29
CA THR A 338 -8.11 -8.21 2.09
C THR A 338 -7.33 -7.94 0.81
N LEU A 339 -6.64 -6.79 0.73
CA LEU A 339 -5.75 -6.49 -0.40
C LEU A 339 -4.61 -7.52 -0.55
N GLY A 340 -4.02 -7.96 0.56
CA GLY A 340 -3.00 -9.01 0.56
C GLY A 340 -3.55 -10.35 0.03
N LEU A 341 -4.77 -10.74 0.43
CA LEU A 341 -5.43 -11.95 -0.03
C LEU A 341 -5.74 -11.92 -1.53
N THR A 342 -5.93 -10.74 -2.11
CA THR A 342 -6.13 -10.52 -3.55
C THR A 342 -4.82 -10.25 -4.31
N GLY A 343 -3.67 -10.59 -3.72
CA GLY A 343 -2.35 -10.47 -4.34
C GLY A 343 -1.73 -9.07 -4.27
N ILE A 344 -2.47 -8.05 -3.85
CA ILE A 344 -2.02 -6.65 -3.69
C ILE A 344 -1.32 -6.50 -2.34
N THR A 345 -0.18 -7.17 -2.22
CA THR A 345 0.58 -7.22 -0.97
C THR A 345 1.27 -5.90 -0.63
N PHE A 346 1.57 -5.04 -1.61
CA PHE A 346 2.30 -3.79 -1.37
C PHE A 346 1.31 -2.65 -1.10
N SER A 347 0.59 -2.77 0.01
CA SER A 347 -0.51 -1.88 0.37
C SER A 347 -0.28 -1.18 1.72
N GLY A 348 -0.93 -0.02 1.91
CA GLY A 348 -0.85 0.77 3.14
C GLY A 348 -2.04 1.71 3.30
N ALA A 349 -2.14 2.36 4.46
CA ALA A 349 -3.09 3.44 4.72
C ALA A 349 -2.33 4.70 5.15
N ASP A 350 -2.90 5.88 4.91
CA ASP A 350 -2.23 7.13 5.27
C ASP A 350 -2.12 7.28 6.79
N ILE A 351 -0.88 7.32 7.28
CA ILE A 351 -0.58 7.39 8.70
C ILE A 351 -1.04 8.74 9.23
N GLY A 352 -1.89 8.70 10.27
CA GLY A 352 -2.52 9.87 10.88
C GLY A 352 -3.85 10.29 10.25
N GLY A 353 -4.29 9.63 9.17
CA GLY A 353 -5.56 9.90 8.49
C GLY A 353 -5.52 11.14 7.59
N PHE A 354 -5.90 10.99 6.32
CA PHE A 354 -5.86 12.07 5.33
C PHE A 354 -6.70 13.28 5.75
N PHE A 355 -7.99 13.07 6.06
CA PHE A 355 -8.89 14.13 6.53
C PHE A 355 -8.80 14.35 8.04
N GLY A 356 -8.85 15.61 8.47
CA GLY A 356 -8.91 15.98 9.88
C GLY A 356 -7.52 16.10 10.55
N ASN A 357 -7.53 16.38 11.86
CA ASN A 357 -6.31 16.58 12.64
C ASN A 357 -6.26 15.54 13.76
N PRO A 358 -5.38 14.52 13.71
CA PRO A 358 -5.33 13.51 14.75
C PRO A 358 -4.82 14.11 16.07
N GLU A 359 -5.40 13.67 17.18
CA GLU A 359 -4.81 13.90 18.50
C GLU A 359 -3.43 13.21 18.59
N PRO A 360 -2.48 13.72 19.41
CA PRO A 360 -1.12 13.16 19.46
C PRO A 360 -1.07 11.66 19.75
N GLU A 361 -1.94 11.18 20.65
CA GLU A 361 -2.04 9.75 20.99
C GLU A 361 -2.44 8.90 19.77
N LEU A 362 -3.43 9.33 19.00
CA LEU A 362 -3.86 8.63 17.79
C LEU A 362 -2.71 8.59 16.78
N LEU A 363 -2.03 9.72 16.58
CA LEU A 363 -0.91 9.80 15.65
C LEU A 363 0.21 8.83 16.04
N VAL A 364 0.61 8.81 17.31
CA VAL A 364 1.61 7.87 17.84
C VAL A 364 1.18 6.42 17.60
N ARG A 365 -0.07 6.04 17.95
CA ARG A 365 -0.57 4.67 17.72
C ARG A 365 -0.59 4.31 16.24
N TRP A 366 -0.89 5.27 15.37
CA TRP A 366 -0.87 5.04 13.92
C TRP A 366 0.55 4.80 13.40
N TYR A 367 1.56 5.53 13.87
CA TYR A 367 2.95 5.23 13.53
C TYR A 367 3.38 3.84 14.01
N GLN A 368 2.98 3.44 15.22
CA GLN A 368 3.31 2.12 15.79
C GLN A 368 2.72 0.97 14.98
N VAL A 369 1.45 1.06 14.58
CA VAL A 369 0.79 0.05 13.74
C VAL A 369 1.33 0.13 12.31
N GLY A 370 1.44 1.33 11.77
CA GLY A 370 1.89 1.61 10.39
C GLY A 370 3.32 1.19 10.09
N ALA A 371 4.20 1.15 11.10
CA ALA A 371 5.55 0.61 10.97
C ALA A 371 5.55 -0.84 10.45
N TYR A 372 4.44 -1.58 10.62
CA TYR A 372 4.25 -2.93 10.14
C TYR A 372 3.48 -3.05 8.82
N TYR A 373 3.00 -1.95 8.22
CA TYR A 373 2.34 -1.98 6.90
C TYR A 373 3.34 -2.28 5.77
N PRO A 374 2.97 -3.01 4.71
CA PRO A 374 3.85 -3.20 3.55
C PRO A 374 4.26 -1.85 2.92
N PHE A 375 3.31 -0.92 2.77
CA PHE A 375 3.56 0.47 2.37
C PHE A 375 3.32 1.44 3.55
N PHE A 376 4.33 2.25 3.89
CA PHE A 376 4.34 3.07 5.12
C PHE A 376 4.54 4.56 4.81
N ARG A 377 3.42 5.30 4.71
CA ARG A 377 3.40 6.72 4.31
C ARG A 377 2.59 7.60 5.27
N GLY A 378 3.21 8.65 5.80
CA GLY A 378 2.47 9.78 6.37
C GLY A 378 1.99 10.69 5.25
N HIS A 379 0.69 10.97 5.19
CA HIS A 379 0.08 11.89 4.21
C HIS A 379 -1.15 12.55 4.81
N ALA A 380 -1.46 13.79 4.41
CA ALA A 380 -2.48 14.63 5.01
C ALA A 380 -3.12 15.58 4.00
N HIS A 381 -4.41 15.87 4.16
CA HIS A 381 -5.19 16.79 3.32
C HIS A 381 -4.72 18.25 3.45
N HIS A 382 -5.03 19.06 2.43
CA HIS A 382 -4.66 20.48 2.33
C HIS A 382 -4.98 21.31 3.58
N ASP A 383 -6.22 21.16 4.08
CA ASP A 383 -6.76 21.94 5.21
C ASP A 383 -6.22 21.51 6.59
N THR A 384 -5.37 20.48 6.64
CA THR A 384 -4.82 19.98 7.91
C THR A 384 -3.64 20.81 8.39
N LYS A 385 -3.47 20.85 9.72
CA LYS A 385 -2.23 21.36 10.32
C LYS A 385 -1.04 20.53 9.86
N ARG A 386 0.15 21.14 9.85
CA ARG A 386 1.40 20.41 9.70
C ARG A 386 1.52 19.36 10.80
N ARG A 387 1.99 18.17 10.43
CA ARG A 387 2.07 17.02 11.32
C ARG A 387 3.24 16.10 11.02
N GLU A 388 4.34 16.69 10.56
CA GLU A 388 5.64 16.02 10.61
C GLU A 388 5.94 15.56 12.05
N PRO A 389 6.61 14.41 12.25
CA PRO A 389 6.67 13.74 13.56
C PRO A 389 7.19 14.59 14.72
N TRP A 390 8.03 15.59 14.46
CA TRP A 390 8.63 16.45 15.49
C TRP A 390 7.71 17.54 16.05
N LEU A 391 6.51 17.72 15.49
CA LEU A 391 5.62 18.83 15.85
C LEU A 391 4.76 18.58 17.12
N PHE A 392 4.88 17.41 17.75
CA PHE A 392 3.98 16.96 18.81
C PHE A 392 4.63 16.90 20.20
N GLY A 393 5.72 17.65 20.40
CA GLY A 393 6.49 17.65 21.64
C GLY A 393 7.49 16.49 21.71
N GLU A 394 8.48 16.61 22.59
CA GLU A 394 9.63 15.70 22.68
C GLU A 394 9.20 14.23 22.87
N ARG A 395 8.29 13.98 23.81
CA ARG A 395 7.83 12.62 24.10
C ARG A 395 7.16 11.95 22.91
N ASN A 396 6.21 12.60 22.24
CA ASN A 396 5.54 11.99 21.09
C ASN A 396 6.49 11.84 19.90
N THR A 397 7.45 12.77 19.75
CA THR A 397 8.51 12.68 18.72
C THR A 397 9.36 11.43 18.92
N GLU A 398 9.77 11.14 20.16
CA GLU A 398 10.49 9.91 20.51
C GLU A 398 9.67 8.66 20.17
N LEU A 399 8.40 8.63 20.57
CA LEU A 399 7.51 7.48 20.33
C LEU A 399 7.33 7.19 18.82
N MET A 400 7.17 8.23 18.01
CA MET A 400 7.06 8.09 16.55
C MET A 400 8.40 7.71 15.91
N ARG A 401 9.53 8.28 16.39
CA ARG A 401 10.88 7.89 15.97
C ARG A 401 11.14 6.41 16.23
N ASP A 402 10.77 5.90 17.40
CA ASP A 402 10.99 4.50 17.78
C ASP A 402 10.14 3.53 16.94
N ALA A 403 8.91 3.90 16.59
CA ALA A 403 8.11 3.15 15.64
C ALA A 403 8.76 3.08 14.26
N ILE A 404 9.27 4.22 13.76
CA ILE A 404 9.99 4.26 12.49
C ILE A 404 11.30 3.44 12.60
N HIS A 405 12.07 3.54 13.67
CA HIS A 405 13.26 2.71 13.90
C HIS A 405 12.95 1.21 13.91
N THR A 406 11.80 0.82 14.47
CA THR A 406 11.32 -0.57 14.41
C THR A 406 11.17 -1.05 12.97
N ARG A 407 10.56 -0.22 12.11
CA ARG A 407 10.47 -0.51 10.67
C ARG A 407 11.85 -0.64 10.04
N TYR A 408 12.74 0.34 10.23
CA TYR A 408 14.08 0.31 9.62
C TYR A 408 14.90 -0.91 10.05
N THR A 409 14.80 -1.28 11.32
CA THR A 409 15.41 -2.50 11.87
C THR A 409 14.92 -3.75 11.15
N LEU A 410 13.63 -3.82 10.81
CA LEU A 410 12.98 -4.95 10.16
C LEU A 410 13.03 -4.93 8.63
N LEU A 411 13.65 -3.93 7.98
CA LEU A 411 13.74 -3.86 6.51
C LEU A 411 14.29 -5.16 5.86
N PRO A 412 15.33 -5.83 6.40
CA PRO A 412 15.77 -7.13 5.88
C PRO A 412 14.66 -8.20 5.86
N TYR A 413 13.82 -8.21 6.88
CA TYR A 413 12.72 -9.15 6.98
C TYR A 413 11.60 -8.78 5.99
N PHE A 414 11.18 -7.51 5.95
CA PHE A 414 10.19 -7.03 4.97
C PHE A 414 10.63 -7.32 3.54
N TYR A 415 11.87 -7.02 3.19
CA TYR A 415 12.39 -7.24 1.85
C TYR A 415 12.45 -8.73 1.47
N THR A 416 12.69 -9.59 2.47
CA THR A 416 12.60 -11.06 2.32
C THR A 416 11.16 -11.50 2.07
N LEU A 417 10.19 -10.91 2.78
CA LEU A 417 8.77 -11.21 2.58
C LEU A 417 8.25 -10.71 1.23
N PHE A 418 8.70 -9.54 0.77
CA PHE A 418 8.43 -9.10 -0.60
C PHE A 418 9.03 -10.05 -1.64
N ARG A 419 10.19 -10.65 -1.35
CA ARG A 419 10.76 -11.72 -2.20
C ARG A 419 9.90 -12.97 -2.18
N GLU A 420 9.37 -13.38 -1.04
CA GLU A 420 8.41 -14.48 -0.94
C GLU A 420 7.15 -14.18 -1.76
N ALA A 421 6.58 -12.99 -1.62
CA ALA A 421 5.39 -12.57 -2.37
C ALA A 421 5.64 -12.50 -3.88
N ASN A 422 6.82 -12.04 -4.30
CA ASN A 422 7.20 -11.99 -5.71
C ASN A 422 7.37 -13.38 -6.34
N VAL A 423 7.80 -14.38 -5.57
CA VAL A 423 8.03 -15.73 -6.09
C VAL A 423 6.78 -16.61 -5.96
N THR A 424 5.95 -16.39 -4.93
CA THR A 424 4.88 -17.31 -4.56
C THR A 424 3.49 -16.69 -4.53
N GLY A 425 3.37 -15.37 -4.56
CA GLY A 425 2.10 -14.65 -4.35
C GLY A 425 1.64 -14.56 -2.89
N VAL A 426 2.28 -15.28 -1.96
CA VAL A 426 1.89 -15.24 -0.53
C VAL A 426 2.18 -13.85 0.05
N PRO A 427 1.20 -13.17 0.67
CA PRO A 427 1.36 -11.77 1.05
C PRO A 427 2.30 -11.55 2.24
N VAL A 428 2.81 -10.32 2.36
CA VAL A 428 3.64 -9.83 3.46
C VAL A 428 2.84 -9.77 4.76
N LEU A 429 1.65 -9.14 4.74
CA LEU A 429 0.68 -9.19 5.83
C LEU A 429 -0.27 -10.36 5.63
N ARG A 430 -0.55 -11.09 6.72
CA ARG A 430 -1.39 -12.29 6.67
C ARG A 430 -2.40 -12.29 7.80
N PRO A 431 -3.66 -12.67 7.52
CA PRO A 431 -4.59 -12.94 8.61
C PRO A 431 -4.10 -14.16 9.39
N LEU A 432 -4.41 -14.24 10.68
CA LEU A 432 -3.94 -15.33 11.54
C LEU A 432 -4.34 -16.70 10.99
N TRP A 433 -5.57 -16.84 10.49
CA TRP A 433 -6.08 -18.09 9.92
C TRP A 433 -5.29 -18.60 8.71
N MET A 434 -4.55 -17.74 7.99
CA MET A 434 -3.67 -18.20 6.90
C MET A 434 -2.45 -18.98 7.43
N GLU A 435 -1.97 -18.64 8.63
CA GLU A 435 -0.86 -19.33 9.29
C GLU A 435 -1.33 -20.45 10.22
N PHE A 436 -2.61 -20.42 10.63
CA PHE A 436 -3.25 -21.36 11.55
C PHE A 436 -4.63 -21.81 11.05
N PRO A 437 -4.75 -22.48 9.88
CA PRO A 437 -6.05 -22.77 9.25
C PRO A 437 -6.96 -23.72 10.03
N GLN A 438 -6.45 -24.41 11.04
CA GLN A 438 -7.17 -25.38 11.86
C GLN A 438 -7.54 -24.81 13.23
N ASP A 439 -7.18 -23.54 13.47
CA ASP A 439 -7.47 -22.83 14.71
C ASP A 439 -8.64 -21.86 14.48
N GLU A 440 -9.87 -22.35 14.70
CA GLU A 440 -11.10 -21.60 14.41
C GLU A 440 -11.20 -20.27 15.19
N ALA A 441 -10.49 -20.13 16.30
CA ALA A 441 -10.43 -18.88 17.06
C ALA A 441 -9.79 -17.74 16.26
N THR A 442 -9.03 -18.06 15.21
CA THR A 442 -8.36 -17.07 14.35
C THR A 442 -9.23 -16.55 13.22
N PHE A 443 -10.39 -17.17 12.96
CA PHE A 443 -11.18 -16.87 11.77
C PHE A 443 -11.84 -15.49 11.89
N SER A 444 -12.38 -15.15 13.05
CA SER A 444 -13.05 -13.87 13.29
C SER A 444 -12.12 -12.74 13.77
N ASN A 445 -10.80 -12.91 13.64
CA ASN A 445 -9.86 -11.90 14.13
C ASN A 445 -9.66 -10.79 13.09
N ASP A 446 -10.02 -9.56 13.45
CA ASP A 446 -9.88 -8.32 12.68
C ASP A 446 -8.80 -7.37 13.24
N GLU A 447 -8.26 -7.65 14.44
CA GLU A 447 -7.40 -6.73 15.18
C GLU A 447 -5.91 -7.11 15.18
N ALA A 448 -5.58 -8.39 15.30
CA ALA A 448 -4.20 -8.88 15.19
C ALA A 448 -3.87 -9.29 13.75
N PHE A 449 -2.59 -9.29 13.39
CA PHE A 449 -2.16 -9.78 12.09
C PHE A 449 -0.76 -10.39 12.17
N MET A 450 -0.43 -11.21 11.18
CA MET A 450 0.91 -11.74 10.99
C MET A 450 1.68 -10.89 9.99
N VAL A 451 2.96 -10.61 10.28
CA VAL A 451 3.94 -10.12 9.29
C VAL A 451 4.81 -11.30 8.91
N GLY A 452 4.60 -11.83 7.71
CA GLY A 452 5.13 -13.10 7.27
C GLY A 452 4.63 -14.27 8.13
N ASN A 453 5.45 -15.30 8.31
CA ASN A 453 5.14 -16.41 9.20
C ASN A 453 5.68 -16.23 10.63
N GLY A 454 6.48 -15.19 10.87
CA GLY A 454 7.32 -15.09 12.06
C GLY A 454 6.91 -14.07 13.10
N LEU A 455 6.19 -13.01 12.75
CA LEU A 455 5.79 -11.96 13.69
C LEU A 455 4.27 -11.86 13.78
N LEU A 456 3.73 -11.82 14.99
CA LEU A 456 2.35 -11.46 15.28
C LEU A 456 2.32 -10.07 15.88
N VAL A 457 1.44 -9.20 15.39
CA VAL A 457 1.28 -7.82 15.86
C VAL A 457 -0.18 -7.61 16.26
N GLN A 458 -0.39 -7.05 17.45
CA GLN A 458 -1.69 -6.57 17.91
C GLN A 458 -1.63 -5.04 17.95
N GLY A 459 -2.45 -4.37 17.14
CA GLY A 459 -2.58 -2.93 17.23
C GLY A 459 -3.38 -2.46 18.45
N VAL A 460 -3.28 -1.17 18.73
CA VAL A 460 -4.07 -0.47 19.75
C VAL A 460 -4.97 0.52 19.04
N TYR A 461 -6.28 0.24 19.06
CA TYR A 461 -7.28 0.93 18.22
C TYR A 461 -8.25 1.80 19.01
N THR A 462 -8.01 1.98 20.31
CA THR A 462 -8.91 2.75 21.18
C THR A 462 -8.10 3.65 22.09
N LYS A 463 -8.56 4.91 22.20
CA LYS A 463 -7.95 5.94 23.05
C LYS A 463 -7.85 5.49 24.50
N GLY A 464 -6.73 5.77 25.14
CA GLY A 464 -6.47 5.48 26.56
C GLY A 464 -6.21 4.00 26.87
N THR A 465 -6.08 3.15 25.85
CA THR A 465 -5.77 1.73 26.05
C THR A 465 -4.37 1.56 26.64
N THR A 466 -4.31 0.89 27.79
CA THR A 466 -3.07 0.55 28.50
C THR A 466 -2.81 -0.96 28.56
N HIS A 467 -3.82 -1.77 28.22
CA HIS A 467 -3.72 -3.22 28.17
C HIS A 467 -4.56 -3.76 27.01
N ALA A 468 -4.10 -4.81 26.36
CA ALA A 468 -4.81 -5.52 25.29
C ALA A 468 -5.00 -6.99 25.65
N SER A 469 -6.14 -7.57 25.25
CA SER A 469 -6.36 -9.01 25.29
C SER A 469 -5.90 -9.62 23.97
N VAL A 470 -4.79 -10.34 23.98
CA VAL A 470 -4.15 -10.85 22.75
C VAL A 470 -4.29 -12.35 22.68
N TYR A 471 -4.97 -12.85 21.65
CA TYR A 471 -4.97 -14.27 21.33
C TYR A 471 -3.67 -14.63 20.59
N LEU A 472 -2.90 -15.55 21.17
CA LEU A 472 -1.68 -16.06 20.55
C LEU A 472 -2.00 -17.46 20.00
N PRO A 473 -2.10 -17.66 18.67
CA PRO A 473 -2.58 -18.91 18.08
C PRO A 473 -1.53 -20.02 18.08
N GLY A 474 -1.97 -21.23 17.73
CA GLY A 474 -1.09 -22.40 17.59
C GLY A 474 -0.62 -23.01 18.90
N LYS A 475 0.20 -24.07 18.84
CA LYS A 475 0.73 -24.75 20.04
C LYS A 475 2.11 -24.25 20.44
N GLU A 476 2.73 -23.48 19.56
CA GLU A 476 4.06 -22.94 19.72
C GLU A 476 4.11 -21.83 20.76
N SER A 477 5.30 -21.59 21.29
CA SER A 477 5.55 -20.43 22.12
C SER A 477 5.71 -19.16 21.28
N TRP A 478 5.42 -18.03 21.90
CA TRP A 478 5.56 -16.70 21.33
C TRP A 478 6.45 -15.85 22.24
N TYR A 479 7.35 -15.06 21.66
CA TYR A 479 8.32 -14.26 22.39
C TYR A 479 8.01 -12.78 22.19
N ASP A 480 7.72 -12.04 23.26
CA ASP A 480 7.52 -10.60 23.19
C ASP A 480 8.78 -9.92 22.64
N LEU A 481 8.63 -9.14 21.57
CA LEU A 481 9.76 -8.52 20.86
C LEU A 481 10.53 -7.51 21.74
N ARG A 482 9.93 -7.01 22.81
CA ARG A 482 10.50 -5.95 23.66
C ARG A 482 11.45 -6.52 24.71
N ASN A 483 11.06 -7.62 25.34
CA ASN A 483 11.73 -8.15 26.53
C ASN A 483 12.06 -9.66 26.43
N GLY A 484 11.69 -10.32 25.33
CA GLY A 484 11.93 -11.74 25.12
C GLY A 484 11.08 -12.67 26.00
N LYS A 485 10.12 -12.14 26.76
CA LYS A 485 9.24 -12.94 27.61
C LYS A 485 8.42 -13.91 26.76
N THR A 486 8.39 -15.17 27.20
CA THR A 486 7.72 -16.24 26.50
C THR A 486 6.27 -16.38 26.95
N TYR A 487 5.40 -16.62 25.98
CA TYR A 487 3.97 -16.88 26.14
C TYR A 487 3.60 -18.18 25.43
N VAL A 488 2.65 -18.92 25.99
CA VAL A 488 2.16 -20.18 25.41
C VAL A 488 1.06 -19.86 24.40
N GLY A 489 1.15 -20.41 23.19
CA GLY A 489 0.09 -20.31 22.18
C GLY A 489 -1.20 -21.05 22.59
N GLY A 490 -2.25 -20.87 21.80
CA GLY A 490 -3.58 -21.42 22.00
C GLY A 490 -4.36 -20.74 23.13
N ASN A 491 -3.88 -19.59 23.61
CA ASN A 491 -4.43 -18.90 24.78
C ASN A 491 -4.53 -17.39 24.54
N THR A 492 -5.52 -16.77 25.17
CA THR A 492 -5.63 -15.31 25.27
C THR A 492 -4.86 -14.82 26.49
N HIS A 493 -4.01 -13.83 26.28
CA HIS A 493 -3.18 -13.22 27.32
C HIS A 493 -3.53 -11.76 27.49
N LYS A 494 -3.58 -11.29 28.74
CA LYS A 494 -3.62 -9.85 29.04
C LYS A 494 -2.21 -9.28 28.93
N MET A 495 -2.01 -8.37 27.98
CA MET A 495 -0.73 -7.77 27.66
C MET A 495 -0.72 -6.29 28.00
N ASP A 496 0.40 -5.79 28.51
CA ASP A 496 0.61 -4.36 28.70
C ASP A 496 0.83 -3.69 27.32
N ALA A 497 0.07 -2.63 27.08
CA ALA A 497 0.11 -1.82 25.86
C ALA A 497 0.39 -0.34 26.24
N PRO A 498 1.57 -0.05 26.81
CA PRO A 498 1.88 1.31 27.25
C PRO A 498 2.11 2.21 26.02
N GLU A 499 2.29 3.52 26.20
CA GLU A 499 2.40 4.46 25.08
C GLU A 499 3.62 4.19 24.19
N GLU A 500 4.66 3.56 24.73
CA GLU A 500 5.94 3.23 24.06
C GLU A 500 5.81 2.18 22.98
N SER A 501 4.80 1.31 23.05
CA SER A 501 4.75 0.16 22.17
C SER A 501 3.36 -0.44 22.01
N ILE A 502 3.21 -1.21 20.93
CA ILE A 502 2.10 -2.14 20.74
C ILE A 502 2.59 -3.58 20.99
N PRO A 503 1.73 -4.49 21.46
CA PRO A 503 2.11 -5.89 21.64
C PRO A 503 2.51 -6.54 20.31
N ALA A 504 3.75 -7.03 20.22
CA ALA A 504 4.27 -7.73 19.06
C ALA A 504 5.16 -8.89 19.50
N PHE A 505 5.08 -10.01 18.79
CA PHE A 505 5.64 -11.29 19.21
C PHE A 505 6.34 -12.02 18.06
N GLN A 506 7.49 -12.62 18.34
CA GLN A 506 8.12 -13.57 17.42
C GLN A 506 7.66 -15.00 17.72
N ARG A 507 7.19 -15.71 16.70
CA ARG A 507 6.80 -17.13 16.78
C ARG A 507 8.03 -17.99 17.03
N ALA A 508 7.94 -19.00 17.91
CA ALA A 508 9.00 -19.98 18.10
C ALA A 508 9.32 -20.75 16.81
N GLY A 509 10.59 -21.08 16.59
CA GLY A 509 11.04 -21.83 15.41
C GLY A 509 11.34 -20.94 14.19
N THR A 510 11.39 -19.62 14.38
CA THR A 510 11.69 -18.67 13.30
C THR A 510 13.04 -17.98 13.51
N ILE A 511 13.62 -17.51 12.41
CA ILE A 511 14.82 -16.67 12.41
C ILE A 511 14.47 -15.39 11.68
N ILE A 512 14.55 -14.25 12.38
CA ILE A 512 14.24 -12.94 11.81
C ILE A 512 15.56 -12.18 11.62
N PRO A 513 15.92 -11.84 10.36
CA PRO A 513 17.06 -10.97 10.09
C PRO A 513 16.65 -9.51 10.35
N ARG A 514 17.53 -8.76 11.01
CA ARG A 514 17.35 -7.33 11.26
C ARG A 514 18.68 -6.57 11.16
N LYS A 515 18.63 -5.24 11.04
CA LYS A 515 19.81 -4.37 11.07
C LYS A 515 19.70 -3.41 12.25
N ASP A 516 20.59 -3.56 13.22
CA ASP A 516 20.50 -2.85 14.52
C ASP A 516 21.22 -1.49 14.53
N ARG A 517 21.83 -1.10 13.40
CA ARG A 517 22.49 0.20 13.26
C ARG A 517 21.51 1.20 12.64
N PHE A 518 21.12 2.19 13.43
CA PHE A 518 20.29 3.27 12.91
C PHE A 518 21.07 4.14 11.92
N ARG A 519 20.44 4.39 10.78
CA ARG A 519 20.89 5.26 9.69
C ARG A 519 19.67 6.09 9.26
N ARG A 520 19.90 7.21 8.58
CA ARG A 520 18.84 8.15 8.17
C ARG A 520 17.98 7.69 6.98
N SER A 521 18.41 6.68 6.22
CA SER A 521 17.71 6.10 5.05
C SER A 521 18.12 4.64 4.83
N SER A 522 17.29 3.87 4.12
CA SER A 522 17.58 2.46 3.85
C SER A 522 18.86 2.26 3.03
N PHE A 523 19.16 3.22 2.14
CA PHE A 523 20.36 3.21 1.30
C PHE A 523 21.65 3.12 2.14
N GLN A 524 21.74 3.89 3.22
CA GLN A 524 22.92 3.88 4.09
C GLN A 524 23.00 2.65 5.00
N MET A 525 21.93 1.86 5.08
CA MET A 525 21.93 0.58 5.79
C MET A 525 22.42 -0.56 4.92
N ASP A 526 22.54 -0.41 3.60
CA ASP A 526 22.76 -1.53 2.66
C ASP A 526 23.93 -2.43 3.06
N ASN A 527 25.06 -1.81 3.45
CA ASN A 527 26.29 -2.51 3.86
C ASN A 527 26.43 -2.73 5.38
N ASP A 528 25.42 -2.41 6.18
CA ASP A 528 25.45 -2.70 7.62
C ASP A 528 25.30 -4.21 7.91
N PRO A 529 25.89 -4.70 9.01
CA PRO A 529 25.79 -6.10 9.40
C PRO A 529 24.36 -6.47 9.79
N TYR A 530 24.03 -7.74 9.56
CA TYR A 530 22.77 -8.34 10.02
C TYR A 530 22.91 -8.88 11.44
N THR A 531 21.86 -8.69 12.23
CA THR A 531 21.58 -9.46 13.45
C THR A 531 20.54 -10.51 13.13
N LEU A 532 20.77 -11.77 13.51
CA LEU A 532 19.80 -12.86 13.36
C LEU A 532 19.16 -13.18 14.71
N VAL A 533 17.86 -12.97 14.84
CA VAL A 533 17.11 -13.29 16.06
C VAL A 533 16.43 -14.65 15.89
N ARG A 534 16.97 -15.68 16.56
CA ARG A 534 16.45 -17.05 16.54
C ARG A 534 15.60 -17.30 17.79
N THR A 535 14.39 -17.81 17.61
CA THR A 535 13.55 -18.34 18.68
C THR A 535 13.46 -19.86 18.59
N THR A 536 13.63 -20.55 19.72
CA THR A 536 13.62 -22.03 19.77
C THR A 536 12.24 -22.54 20.20
N SER A 537 11.72 -23.56 19.51
CA SER A 537 10.57 -24.31 20.06
C SER A 537 11.03 -25.08 21.31
N PRO A 538 10.23 -25.13 22.40
CA PRO A 538 10.55 -25.96 23.57
C PRO A 538 10.82 -27.44 23.22
N LEU A 539 10.25 -27.94 22.11
CA LEU A 539 10.48 -29.28 21.57
C LEU A 539 11.91 -29.50 21.03
N SER A 540 12.70 -28.44 20.86
CA SER A 540 14.12 -28.55 20.45
C SER A 540 15.09 -28.80 21.60
N LYS A 541 14.62 -28.84 22.85
CA LYS A 541 15.49 -29.20 24.00
C LYS A 541 16.03 -30.64 23.93
N GLU A 542 15.45 -31.51 23.11
CA GLU A 542 16.00 -32.85 22.85
C GLU A 542 17.13 -32.88 21.81
N LEU A 543 17.42 -31.76 21.11
CA LEU A 543 18.47 -31.68 20.08
C LEU A 543 19.71 -30.86 20.49
N ASN A 544 19.78 -30.40 21.75
CA ASN A 544 20.97 -29.75 22.30
C ASN A 544 22.11 -30.73 22.67
N SER A 545 22.19 -31.90 22.03
CA SER A 545 23.33 -32.83 22.11
C SER A 545 24.29 -32.73 20.91
N ILE A 546 24.11 -31.75 20.01
CA ILE A 546 24.98 -31.55 18.83
C ILE A 546 25.97 -30.37 19.06
N ASP A 547 26.47 -30.23 20.28
CA ASP A 547 27.66 -29.40 20.57
C ASP A 547 28.98 -30.22 20.49
N GLU A 548 28.94 -31.50 20.11
CA GLU A 548 30.13 -32.38 19.97
C GLU A 548 30.66 -32.53 18.53
N LEU A 549 30.10 -31.86 17.53
CA LEU A 549 30.51 -32.04 16.11
C LEU A 549 31.30 -30.87 15.50
N CYS A 550 31.62 -29.83 16.27
CA CYS A 550 32.46 -28.71 15.80
C CYS A 550 33.96 -28.87 16.14
N ASP A 551 34.39 -30.04 16.64
CA ASP A 551 35.78 -30.29 17.08
C ASP A 551 36.56 -31.26 16.15
N LEU A 552 36.33 -31.16 14.83
CA LEU A 552 37.22 -31.77 13.84
C LEU A 552 38.11 -30.70 13.20
N THR A 553 39.09 -30.29 14.01
CA THR A 553 40.49 -29.98 13.64
C THR A 553 40.74 -29.50 12.21
N TYR A 554 40.90 -28.18 12.07
CA TYR A 554 41.83 -27.59 11.13
C TYR A 554 43.24 -27.70 11.75
N ASN A 555 44.16 -28.40 11.10
CA ASN A 555 45.59 -28.37 11.44
C ASN A 555 46.37 -28.03 10.14
N PRO A 556 47.46 -27.25 10.25
CA PRO A 556 47.87 -26.20 9.32
C PRO A 556 48.40 -26.64 7.95
#